data_AF-A0A172UW91-F1
#
_entry.id   AF-A0A172UW91-F1
#
_cell.length_a   1.000
_cell.length_b   1.000
_cell.length_c   1.000
_cell.angle_alpha   90.00
_cell.angle_beta   90.00
_cell.angle_gamma   90.00
#
_symmetry.space_group_name_H-M   'P 1'
#
loop_
_entity.id
_entity.type
_entity.pdbx_description
1 polymer ?
#
loop_
_entity_poly.entity_id
_entity_poly.type
_entity_poly.pdbx_seq_one_letter_code
_entity_poly.pdbx_strand_id
1 'polypeptide(L)'
;MLLRSGLPIDDDAYLSTPITATIGTRPWHPGPVAYRRTWQLVRHLHTACLILVAYLSGARPAEVLNLQRGCITRDEATDLYLMSGGYFKNAVNQDGAKEPEGLQRRDPWVVVAPVAQAVAVLERLHNEQLLFTHRTDPTRTYVTRRAGGAARSSQVVTDDIHRFITYVNQLCAHHHVELIPSDSHGALTITRFRRTLAWFIRRRPRGLVAGSIQYGHVHTRMIQGYAGAYDSGFPDELAFEEFLSRLEQFADDEHALHTGEHVSGPAAQTYRNRIRAGNDRFAGHVVTTTRQARDLLANPSLQIHHGEAMTCVFDATKAACQLQGHRDDPMVTPDIDDCQPNCRNLARTDRDIIAVRRYRTRLADTVKDTAAPPIRHQRELQELERIDALIKDHDEHC
;
A
#
# COMPACT_ATOMS: atom_id res chain seq x y z
N MET A 1 60.76 -1.03 5.06
CA MET A 1 61.18 -2.20 4.27
C MET A 1 60.35 -2.38 3.00
N LEU A 2 59.02 -2.19 3.04
CA LEU A 2 58.14 -2.25 1.86
C LEU A 2 58.40 -1.18 0.78
N LEU A 3 58.70 0.08 1.14
CA LEU A 3 59.00 1.14 0.16
C LEU A 3 60.29 0.91 -0.66
N ARG A 4 61.12 -0.07 -0.28
CA ARG A 4 62.37 -0.42 -0.99
C ARG A 4 62.22 -1.63 -1.92
N SER A 5 61.05 -2.27 -1.99
CA SER A 5 60.84 -3.48 -2.79
C SER A 5 60.57 -3.21 -4.27
N GLY A 6 60.29 -1.96 -4.67
CA GLY A 6 59.92 -1.60 -6.04
C GLY A 6 58.54 -2.10 -6.48
N LEU A 7 57.77 -2.72 -5.58
CA LEU A 7 56.39 -3.13 -5.85
C LEU A 7 55.47 -1.91 -5.87
N PRO A 8 54.54 -1.81 -6.84
CA PRO A 8 53.53 -0.75 -6.82
C PRO A 8 52.67 -0.89 -5.56
N ILE A 9 52.64 0.16 -4.75
CA ILE A 9 51.79 0.25 -3.55
C ILE A 9 50.59 1.10 -3.94
N ASP A 10 49.40 0.52 -3.82
CA ASP A 10 48.14 1.22 -4.08
C ASP A 10 47.82 2.23 -2.96
N ASP A 11 46.95 3.20 -3.21
CA ASP A 11 46.61 4.26 -2.25
C ASP A 11 45.65 3.80 -1.14
N ASP A 12 45.05 2.62 -1.29
CA ASP A 12 44.15 1.99 -0.34
C ASP A 12 44.19 0.45 -0.43
N ALA A 13 43.52 -0.23 0.50
CA ALA A 13 43.26 -1.66 0.38
C ALA A 13 41.90 -1.87 -0.31
N TYR A 14 41.90 -2.34 -1.55
CA TYR A 14 40.68 -2.51 -2.34
C TYR A 14 40.06 -3.91 -2.19
N LEU A 15 38.73 -3.98 -2.22
CA LEU A 15 38.01 -5.25 -2.35
C LEU A 15 38.23 -5.85 -3.74
N SER A 16 38.41 -7.16 -3.81
CA SER A 16 38.53 -7.91 -5.08
C SER A 16 37.18 -8.15 -5.78
N THR A 17 36.07 -7.71 -5.18
CA THR A 17 34.72 -7.88 -5.73
C THR A 17 34.50 -6.97 -6.94
N PRO A 18 34.16 -7.52 -8.12
CA PRO A 18 33.91 -6.71 -9.31
C PRO A 18 32.62 -5.90 -9.19
N ILE A 19 32.61 -4.71 -9.79
CA ILE A 19 31.40 -3.87 -9.93
C ILE A 19 30.60 -4.39 -11.13
N THR A 20 29.47 -5.06 -10.87
CA THR A 20 28.65 -5.68 -11.91
C THR A 20 27.34 -4.97 -12.21
N ALA A 21 26.83 -4.13 -11.29
CA ALA A 21 25.58 -3.40 -11.48
C ALA A 21 25.82 -2.04 -12.17
N THR A 22 24.79 -1.57 -12.89
CA THR A 22 24.82 -0.28 -13.60
C THR A 22 23.66 0.62 -13.17
N ILE A 23 23.86 1.93 -13.30
CA ILE A 23 22.81 2.95 -13.25
C ILE A 23 22.77 3.58 -14.64
N GLY A 24 21.68 3.37 -15.36
CA GLY A 24 21.65 3.62 -16.80
C GLY A 24 22.69 2.74 -17.51
N THR A 25 23.62 3.38 -18.22
CA THR A 25 24.69 2.69 -18.98
C THR A 25 26.04 2.65 -18.26
N ARG A 26 26.17 3.26 -17.07
CA ARG A 26 27.44 3.36 -16.33
C ARG A 26 27.45 2.45 -15.11
N PRO A 27 28.61 1.89 -14.71
CA PRO A 27 28.74 1.16 -13.45
C PRO A 27 28.24 2.01 -12.27
N TRP A 28 27.55 1.39 -11.31
CA TRP A 28 26.98 2.13 -10.17
C TRP A 28 28.08 2.79 -9.30
N HIS A 29 29.27 2.22 -9.25
CA HIS A 29 30.43 2.75 -8.53
C HIS A 29 31.59 2.98 -9.50
N PRO A 30 32.33 4.11 -9.39
CA PRO A 30 33.30 4.54 -10.40
C PRO A 30 34.59 3.70 -10.46
N GLY A 31 34.77 2.75 -9.55
CA GLY A 31 35.99 1.95 -9.46
C GLY A 31 35.94 0.89 -8.36
N PRO A 32 37.08 0.29 -7.97
CA PRO A 32 37.12 -0.66 -6.88
C PRO A 32 36.74 -0.01 -5.54
N VAL A 33 36.17 -0.80 -4.63
CA VAL A 33 35.73 -0.31 -3.32
C VAL A 33 36.87 -0.41 -2.33
N ALA A 34 37.29 0.71 -1.76
CA ALA A 34 38.23 0.74 -0.65
C ALA A 34 37.65 0.04 0.59
N TYR A 35 38.42 -0.85 1.21
CA TYR A 35 38.05 -1.65 2.38
C TYR A 35 37.53 -0.76 3.52
N ARG A 36 38.21 0.38 3.77
CA ARG A 36 37.81 1.35 4.80
C ARG A 36 36.45 2.02 4.56
N ARG A 37 35.91 1.97 3.34
CA ARG A 37 34.58 2.51 2.98
C ARG A 37 33.48 1.46 3.02
N THR A 38 33.83 0.17 3.16
CA THR A 38 32.87 -0.95 3.16
C THR A 38 31.79 -0.79 4.23
N TRP A 39 32.14 -0.32 5.44
CA TRP A 39 31.16 -0.16 6.52
C TRP A 39 30.06 0.88 6.18
N GLN A 40 30.39 1.90 5.37
CA GLN A 40 29.40 2.89 4.92
C GLN A 40 28.43 2.24 3.94
N LEU A 41 28.94 1.46 2.98
CA LEU A 41 28.13 0.71 2.03
C LEU A 41 27.26 -0.33 2.73
N VAL A 42 27.80 -1.05 3.72
CA VAL A 42 27.05 -1.99 4.57
C VAL A 42 25.91 -1.28 5.29
N ARG A 43 26.15 -0.09 5.86
CA ARG A 43 25.09 0.70 6.49
C ARG A 43 24.01 1.09 5.48
N HIS A 44 24.40 1.56 4.29
CA HIS A 44 23.45 1.96 3.25
C HIS A 44 22.64 0.77 2.73
N LEU A 45 23.27 -0.41 2.56
CA LEU A 45 22.58 -1.65 2.21
C LEU A 45 21.59 -2.06 3.31
N HIS A 46 22.00 -2.00 4.57
CA HIS A 46 21.14 -2.27 5.73
C HIS A 46 19.92 -1.35 5.74
N THR A 47 20.11 -0.05 5.52
CA THR A 47 19.01 0.93 5.40
C THR A 47 18.12 0.67 4.19
N ALA A 48 18.68 0.30 3.03
CA ALA A 48 17.90 -0.01 1.84
C ALA A 48 16.98 -1.22 2.08
N CYS A 49 17.50 -2.27 2.70
CA CYS A 49 16.70 -3.44 3.10
C CYS A 49 15.61 -3.04 4.11
N LEU A 50 15.92 -2.17 5.09
CA LEU A 50 14.92 -1.65 6.03
C LEU A 50 13.78 -0.92 5.34
N ILE A 51 14.10 -0.05 4.36
CA ILE A 51 13.09 0.70 3.60
C ILE A 51 12.19 -0.28 2.84
N LEU A 52 12.75 -1.27 2.14
CA LEU A 52 11.97 -2.27 1.41
C LEU A 52 11.05 -3.06 2.34
N VAL A 53 11.57 -3.56 3.46
CA VAL A 53 10.79 -4.33 4.43
C VAL A 53 9.70 -3.46 5.06
N ALA A 54 10.02 -2.25 5.52
CA ALA A 54 9.05 -1.35 6.16
C ALA A 54 7.96 -0.86 5.19
N TYR A 55 8.33 -0.56 3.94
CA TYR A 55 7.40 -0.07 2.93
C TYR A 55 6.51 -1.16 2.36
N LEU A 56 7.05 -2.34 2.04
CA LEU A 56 6.30 -3.34 1.28
C LEU A 56 5.63 -4.42 2.15
N SER A 57 5.97 -4.51 3.45
CA SER A 57 5.28 -5.43 4.36
C SER A 57 4.05 -4.81 5.03
N GLY A 58 4.04 -3.48 5.20
CA GLY A 58 3.03 -2.83 6.01
C GLY A 58 3.11 -3.15 7.51
N ALA A 59 4.14 -3.85 7.99
CA ALA A 59 4.34 -4.11 9.42
C ALA A 59 4.61 -2.80 10.20
N ARG A 60 4.28 -2.76 11.50
CA ARG A 60 4.55 -1.55 12.32
C ARG A 60 6.06 -1.37 12.50
N PRO A 61 6.56 -0.13 12.68
CA PRO A 61 7.98 0.10 12.91
C PRO A 61 8.60 -0.77 13.99
N ALA A 62 7.94 -0.91 15.15
CA ALA A 62 8.44 -1.75 16.23
C ALA A 62 8.48 -3.24 15.87
N GLU A 63 7.53 -3.72 15.05
CA GLU A 63 7.48 -5.11 14.57
C GLU A 63 8.62 -5.35 13.57
N VAL A 64 8.81 -4.43 12.61
CA VAL A 64 9.92 -4.46 11.64
C VAL A 64 11.26 -4.51 12.35
N LEU A 65 11.51 -3.61 13.30
CA LEU A 65 12.81 -3.48 13.97
C LEU A 65 13.15 -4.68 14.88
N ASN A 66 12.17 -5.52 15.18
CA ASN A 66 12.35 -6.75 15.95
C ASN A 66 12.25 -8.02 15.09
N LEU A 67 12.25 -7.91 13.75
CA LEU A 67 12.32 -9.08 12.88
C LEU A 67 13.62 -9.85 13.12
N GLN A 68 13.47 -11.17 13.22
CA GLN A 68 14.56 -12.11 13.45
C GLN A 68 14.91 -12.86 12.16
N ARG A 69 16.07 -13.52 12.16
CA ARG A 69 16.43 -14.46 11.10
C ARG A 69 15.40 -15.58 10.97
N GLY A 70 15.28 -16.12 9.77
CA GLY A 70 14.32 -17.17 9.46
C GLY A 70 12.87 -16.68 9.47
N CYS A 71 12.65 -15.37 9.43
CA CYS A 71 11.29 -14.83 9.46
C CYS A 71 10.53 -15.04 8.14
N ILE A 72 11.22 -15.34 7.04
CA ILE A 72 10.60 -15.57 5.73
C ILE A 72 10.41 -17.06 5.48
N THR A 73 9.19 -17.44 5.12
CA THR A 73 8.85 -18.75 4.55
C THR A 73 8.15 -18.56 3.20
N ARG A 74 8.20 -19.59 2.35
CA ARG A 74 7.44 -19.64 1.09
C ARG A 74 6.38 -20.73 1.24
N ASP A 75 5.13 -20.37 1.06
CA ASP A 75 4.03 -21.32 1.04
C ASP A 75 3.99 -22.02 -0.33
N GLU A 76 4.28 -23.31 -0.35
CA GLU A 76 4.32 -24.10 -1.59
C GLU A 76 2.95 -24.23 -2.26
N ALA A 77 1.85 -24.13 -1.51
CA ALA A 77 0.50 -24.29 -2.06
C ALA A 77 0.02 -23.02 -2.78
N THR A 78 0.36 -21.84 -2.24
CA THR A 78 -0.10 -20.55 -2.77
C THR A 78 0.97 -19.76 -3.52
N ASP A 79 2.21 -20.24 -3.49
CA ASP A 79 3.41 -19.56 -3.99
C ASP A 79 3.65 -18.15 -3.40
N LEU A 80 3.20 -17.94 -2.16
CA LEU A 80 3.32 -16.67 -1.45
C LEU A 80 4.53 -16.64 -0.52
N TYR A 81 5.16 -15.47 -0.41
CA TYR A 81 6.13 -15.22 0.66
C TYR A 81 5.41 -14.77 1.92
N LEU A 82 5.67 -15.47 3.01
CA LEU A 82 5.13 -15.18 4.34
C LEU A 82 6.26 -14.64 5.22
N MET A 83 6.02 -13.51 5.87
CA MET A 83 6.93 -12.92 6.84
C MET A 83 6.31 -13.07 8.23
N SER A 84 6.99 -13.79 9.10
CA SER A 84 6.62 -14.00 10.50
C SER A 84 7.31 -12.98 11.40
N GLY A 85 6.68 -12.65 12.53
CA GLY A 85 7.28 -11.73 13.49
C GLY A 85 6.39 -11.50 14.70
N GLY A 86 6.97 -10.86 15.71
CA GLY A 86 6.28 -10.54 16.96
C GLY A 86 5.53 -9.21 16.90
N TYR A 87 4.49 -9.07 17.72
CA TYR A 87 3.84 -7.80 18.04
C TYR A 87 4.07 -7.45 19.51
N PHE A 88 4.17 -6.15 19.78
CA PHE A 88 4.52 -5.64 21.12
C PHE A 88 3.40 -4.81 21.75
N LYS A 89 2.59 -4.14 20.92
CA LYS A 89 1.44 -3.36 21.39
C LYS A 89 0.32 -4.33 21.79
N ASN A 90 -0.11 -4.27 23.05
CA ASN A 90 -1.11 -5.16 23.65
C ASN A 90 -0.69 -6.64 23.70
N ALA A 91 0.61 -6.91 23.67
CA ALA A 91 1.13 -8.23 23.98
C ALA A 91 0.93 -8.47 25.48
N VAL A 92 -0.05 -9.29 25.84
CA VAL A 92 -0.30 -9.71 27.21
C VAL A 92 -0.29 -11.23 27.28
N ASN A 93 0.28 -11.79 28.33
CA ASN A 93 0.25 -13.23 28.56
C ASN A 93 -1.14 -13.71 29.00
N GLN A 94 -1.25 -15.02 29.25
CA GLN A 94 -2.48 -15.66 29.71
C GLN A 94 -3.00 -15.07 31.03
N ASP A 95 -2.13 -14.43 31.82
CA ASP A 95 -2.45 -13.79 33.09
C ASP A 95 -2.77 -12.28 32.95
N GLY A 96 -2.80 -11.75 31.73
CA GLY A 96 -3.11 -10.33 31.45
C GLY A 96 -1.97 -9.35 31.72
N ALA A 97 -0.77 -9.84 32.06
CA ALA A 97 0.41 -9.01 32.24
C ALA A 97 1.09 -8.71 30.89
N LYS A 98 1.65 -7.51 30.74
CA LYS A 98 2.33 -7.08 29.52
C LYS A 98 3.60 -7.89 29.27
N GLU A 99 3.73 -8.47 28.09
CA GLU A 99 4.89 -9.23 27.64
C GLU A 99 5.95 -8.30 26.99
N PRO A 100 7.11 -8.07 27.64
CA PRO A 100 8.12 -7.13 27.13
C PRO A 100 8.80 -7.63 25.85
N GLU A 101 8.88 -8.95 25.68
CA GLU A 101 9.49 -9.60 24.51
C GLU A 101 8.55 -9.63 23.28
N GLY A 102 7.30 -9.23 23.47
CA GLY A 102 6.25 -9.34 22.45
C GLY A 102 5.73 -10.77 22.31
N LEU A 103 4.67 -10.93 21.52
CA LEU A 103 4.09 -12.24 21.21
C LEU A 103 4.14 -12.48 19.71
N GLN A 104 4.29 -13.74 19.31
CA GLN A 104 4.28 -14.10 17.89
C GLN A 104 2.92 -13.77 17.29
N ARG A 105 2.94 -13.11 16.12
CA ARG A 105 1.72 -12.86 15.37
C ARG A 105 1.14 -14.20 14.88
N ARG A 106 -0.16 -14.40 15.10
CA ARG A 106 -0.88 -15.61 14.65
C ARG A 106 -0.87 -15.76 13.12
N ASP A 107 -1.14 -14.66 12.42
CA ASP A 107 -1.18 -14.63 10.95
C ASP A 107 0.05 -13.89 10.41
N PRO A 108 0.96 -14.54 9.66
CA PRO A 108 2.12 -13.86 9.08
C PRO A 108 1.71 -12.79 8.05
N TRP A 109 2.59 -11.82 7.80
CA TRP A 109 2.38 -10.87 6.69
C TRP A 109 2.60 -11.60 5.36
N VAL A 110 1.69 -11.41 4.41
CA VAL A 110 1.97 -11.77 3.01
C VAL A 110 2.83 -10.65 2.43
N VAL A 111 3.99 -10.99 1.89
CA VAL A 111 4.95 -10.03 1.35
C VAL A 111 5.34 -10.37 -0.08
N VAL A 112 5.91 -9.39 -0.78
CA VAL A 112 6.39 -9.57 -2.15
C VAL A 112 7.85 -10.04 -2.18
N ALA A 113 8.28 -10.65 -3.29
CA ALA A 113 9.63 -11.20 -3.45
C ALA A 113 10.78 -10.23 -3.09
N PRO A 114 10.71 -8.90 -3.39
CA PRO A 114 11.72 -7.95 -2.94
C PRO A 114 11.93 -7.90 -1.42
N VAL A 115 10.89 -8.12 -0.62
CA VAL A 115 10.99 -8.19 0.85
C VAL A 115 11.76 -9.43 1.27
N ALA A 116 11.41 -10.59 0.69
CA ALA A 116 12.11 -11.85 0.94
C ALA A 116 13.60 -11.74 0.56
N GLN A 117 13.90 -11.11 -0.58
CA GLN A 117 15.27 -10.85 -1.01
C GLN A 117 16.01 -9.90 -0.06
N ALA A 118 15.35 -8.84 0.41
CA ALA A 118 15.95 -7.92 1.38
C ALA A 118 16.29 -8.62 2.71
N VAL A 119 15.42 -9.50 3.19
CA VAL A 119 15.72 -10.33 4.38
C VAL A 119 16.90 -11.26 4.12
N ALA A 120 16.92 -11.98 2.99
CA ALA A 120 18.03 -12.87 2.64
C ALA A 120 19.39 -12.11 2.54
N VAL A 121 19.37 -10.85 2.06
CA VAL A 121 20.55 -9.99 2.07
C VAL A 121 21.00 -9.67 3.49
N LEU A 122 20.08 -9.28 4.38
CA LEU A 122 20.39 -9.00 5.79
C LEU A 122 20.93 -10.23 6.53
N GLU A 123 20.38 -11.41 6.25
CA GLU A 123 20.85 -12.67 6.83
C GLU A 123 22.28 -13.02 6.40
N ARG A 124 22.66 -12.67 5.16
CA ARG A 124 24.03 -12.83 4.68
C ARG A 124 24.99 -11.74 5.17
N LEU A 125 24.46 -10.58 5.56
CA LEU A 125 25.26 -9.40 5.89
C LEU A 125 25.95 -9.50 7.26
N HIS A 126 25.32 -10.17 8.23
CA HIS A 126 25.83 -10.39 9.58
C HIS A 126 25.23 -11.66 10.18
N ASN A 127 25.63 -12.07 11.39
CA ASN A 127 25.14 -13.30 12.07
C ASN A 127 24.22 -13.06 13.30
N GLU A 128 23.93 -11.81 13.66
CA GLU A 128 23.05 -11.44 14.79
C GLU A 128 21.59 -11.89 14.61
N GLN A 129 20.94 -12.41 15.65
CA GLN A 129 19.56 -12.91 15.55
C GLN A 129 18.54 -11.88 15.05
N LEU A 130 18.68 -10.62 15.46
CA LEU A 130 17.86 -9.52 14.95
C LEU A 130 18.41 -9.03 13.61
N LEU A 131 17.54 -8.93 12.61
CA LEU A 131 17.88 -8.41 11.28
C LEU A 131 18.26 -6.93 11.33
N PHE A 132 17.58 -6.12 12.15
CA PHE A 132 17.84 -4.69 12.30
C PHE A 132 18.61 -4.37 13.58
N THR A 133 19.79 -4.99 13.70
CA THR A 133 20.70 -4.79 14.83
C THR A 133 21.47 -3.45 14.76
N HIS A 134 21.88 -2.94 15.92
CA HIS A 134 22.85 -1.83 16.01
C HIS A 134 24.30 -2.28 15.67
N ARG A 135 24.52 -3.59 15.53
CA ARG A 135 25.84 -4.21 15.35
C ARG A 135 26.17 -4.50 13.89
N THR A 136 26.19 -3.47 13.07
CA THR A 136 26.39 -3.61 11.61
C THR A 136 27.81 -3.30 11.15
N ASP A 137 28.68 -2.80 12.03
CA ASP A 137 30.08 -2.51 11.70
C ASP A 137 30.96 -3.70 12.14
N PRO A 138 31.42 -4.55 11.21
CA PRO A 138 32.23 -5.72 11.55
C PRO A 138 33.60 -5.34 12.13
N THR A 139 34.03 -4.08 11.99
CA THR A 139 35.31 -3.60 12.52
C THR A 139 35.21 -3.15 13.99
N ARG A 140 34.01 -3.05 14.54
CA ARG A 140 33.77 -2.62 15.92
C ARG A 140 33.53 -3.80 16.85
N THR A 141 34.24 -3.81 17.96
CA THR A 141 33.90 -4.66 19.10
C THR A 141 32.74 -4.02 19.87
N TYR A 142 31.57 -4.63 19.78
CA TYR A 142 30.40 -4.18 20.52
C TYR A 142 30.40 -4.77 21.93
N VAL A 143 30.46 -3.92 22.95
CA VAL A 143 30.27 -4.35 24.34
C VAL A 143 28.78 -4.62 24.57
N THR A 144 28.45 -5.76 25.18
CA THR A 144 27.09 -6.08 25.63
C THR A 144 26.65 -5.09 26.70
N ARG A 145 25.81 -4.12 26.32
CA ARG A 145 25.14 -3.25 27.29
C ARG A 145 24.07 -4.06 28.03
N ARG A 146 24.03 -3.94 29.37
CA ARG A 146 23.00 -4.57 30.22
C ARG A 146 21.60 -3.95 30.06
N ALA A 147 21.48 -2.81 29.38
CA ALA A 147 20.23 -2.11 29.14
C ALA A 147 20.15 -1.64 27.68
N GLY A 148 19.05 -2.00 27.01
CA GLY A 148 18.80 -1.73 25.59
C GLY A 148 18.99 -3.00 24.74
N GLY A 149 17.90 -3.53 24.20
CA GLY A 149 17.94 -4.69 23.31
C GLY A 149 18.81 -4.43 22.07
N ALA A 150 19.19 -5.49 21.35
CA ALA A 150 20.05 -5.36 20.19
C ALA A 150 19.39 -4.66 18.98
N ALA A 151 18.06 -4.45 19.01
CA ALA A 151 17.29 -3.74 18.00
C ALA A 151 17.67 -2.24 17.91
N ARG A 152 17.61 -1.69 16.69
CA ARG A 152 17.72 -0.23 16.50
C ARG A 152 16.46 0.48 17.01
N SER A 153 16.62 1.73 17.45
CA SER A 153 15.49 2.61 17.76
C SER A 153 14.98 3.32 16.50
N SER A 154 13.72 3.75 16.52
CA SER A 154 13.11 4.51 15.43
C SER A 154 13.86 5.81 15.10
N GLN A 155 14.49 6.45 16.09
CA GLN A 155 15.28 7.65 15.88
C GLN A 155 16.55 7.35 15.08
N VAL A 156 17.32 6.34 15.48
CA VAL A 156 18.56 5.93 14.78
C VAL A 156 18.25 5.58 13.33
N VAL A 157 17.18 4.84 13.11
CA VAL A 157 16.67 4.48 11.79
C VAL A 157 16.31 5.70 10.95
N THR A 158 15.65 6.70 11.54
CA THR A 158 15.30 7.93 10.84
C THR A 158 16.56 8.66 10.36
N ASP A 159 17.58 8.75 11.22
CA ASP A 159 18.86 9.35 10.84
C ASP A 159 19.58 8.53 9.74
N ASP A 160 19.48 7.20 9.79
CA ASP A 160 20.02 6.32 8.75
C ASP A 160 19.33 6.50 7.40
N ILE A 161 18.00 6.68 7.40
CA ILE A 161 17.22 6.99 6.18
C ILE A 161 17.70 8.31 5.58
N HIS A 162 17.89 9.36 6.39
CA HIS A 162 18.40 10.64 5.87
C HIS A 162 19.81 10.53 5.31
N ARG A 163 20.70 9.80 6.00
CA ARG A 163 22.04 9.53 5.47
C ARG A 163 22.00 8.74 4.17
N PHE A 164 21.06 7.80 4.04
CA PHE A 164 20.85 7.04 2.81
C PHE A 164 20.32 7.93 1.68
N ILE A 165 19.37 8.83 1.94
CA ILE A 165 18.89 9.81 0.96
C ILE A 165 20.05 10.69 0.47
N THR A 166 20.88 11.22 1.38
CA THR A 166 22.06 12.00 1.00
C THR A 166 23.00 11.22 0.10
N TYR A 167 23.27 9.95 0.46
CA TYR A 167 24.11 9.06 -0.35
C TYR A 167 23.52 8.78 -1.73
N VAL A 168 22.21 8.46 -1.82
CA VAL A 168 21.52 8.23 -3.08
C VAL A 168 21.52 9.50 -3.94
N ASN A 169 21.27 10.67 -3.36
CA ASN A 169 21.30 11.93 -4.11
C ASN A 169 22.69 12.27 -4.65
N GLN A 170 23.76 11.95 -3.91
CA GLN A 170 25.13 12.08 -4.44
C GLN A 170 25.36 11.14 -5.63
N LEU A 171 24.85 9.91 -5.56
CA LEU A 171 24.93 8.94 -6.63
C LEU A 171 24.11 9.38 -7.85
N CYS A 172 22.88 9.86 -7.64
CA CYS A 172 22.02 10.38 -8.68
C CYS A 172 22.64 11.59 -9.38
N ALA A 173 23.23 12.52 -8.63
CA ALA A 173 23.94 13.68 -9.17
C ALA A 173 25.13 13.26 -10.05
N HIS A 174 25.90 12.25 -9.62
CA HIS A 174 27.03 11.71 -10.39
C HIS A 174 26.58 11.05 -11.71
N HIS A 175 25.43 10.37 -11.70
CA HIS A 175 24.87 9.68 -12.86
C HIS A 175 23.93 10.54 -13.72
N HIS A 176 23.72 11.81 -13.33
CA HIS A 176 22.77 12.72 -13.98
C HIS A 176 21.33 12.16 -14.06
N VAL A 177 20.90 11.47 -13.02
CA VAL A 177 19.51 11.00 -12.86
C VAL A 177 18.78 11.84 -11.81
N GLU A 178 17.45 11.76 -11.82
CA GLU A 178 16.59 12.54 -10.94
C GLU A 178 16.94 12.32 -9.45
N LEU A 179 16.99 13.42 -8.70
CA LEU A 179 17.25 13.42 -7.26
C LEU A 179 15.97 13.11 -6.49
N ILE A 180 16.10 12.51 -5.30
CA ILE A 180 15.00 12.42 -4.35
C ILE A 180 14.69 13.85 -3.85
N PRO A 181 13.49 14.38 -4.09
CA PRO A 181 13.13 15.74 -3.71
C PRO A 181 13.04 15.88 -2.18
N SER A 182 13.23 17.11 -1.68
CA SER A 182 12.95 17.43 -0.29
C SER A 182 11.45 17.40 -0.01
N ASP A 183 11.06 16.89 1.16
CA ASP A 183 9.67 16.78 1.57
C ASP A 183 9.25 18.02 2.38
N SER A 184 8.22 18.72 1.90
CA SER A 184 7.65 19.91 2.56
C SER A 184 7.01 19.60 3.92
N HIS A 185 6.66 18.35 4.19
CA HIS A 185 6.07 17.87 5.45
C HIS A 185 7.12 17.36 6.45
N GLY A 186 8.41 17.58 6.18
CA GLY A 186 9.50 17.28 7.10
C GLY A 186 10.10 15.89 6.92
N ALA A 187 10.80 15.42 7.95
CA ALA A 187 11.63 14.22 7.91
C ALA A 187 10.84 12.95 7.48
N LEU A 188 11.44 12.17 6.58
CA LEU A 188 10.97 10.82 6.28
C LEU A 188 11.30 9.88 7.45
N THR A 189 10.27 9.42 8.16
CA THR A 189 10.39 8.47 9.27
C THR A 189 9.87 7.10 8.86
N ILE A 190 10.31 6.04 9.55
CA ILE A 190 9.88 4.66 9.30
C ILE A 190 8.34 4.48 9.35
N THR A 191 7.64 5.27 10.18
CA THR A 191 6.17 5.22 10.28
C THR A 191 5.47 5.66 8.99
N ARG A 192 6.09 6.56 8.20
CA ARG A 192 5.48 7.07 6.97
C ARG A 192 5.41 5.99 5.89
N PHE A 193 6.35 5.06 5.83
CA PHE A 193 6.32 3.96 4.86
C PHE A 193 5.05 3.11 4.97
N ARG A 194 4.66 2.75 6.21
CA ARG A 194 3.41 2.01 6.46
C ARG A 194 2.18 2.80 6.01
N ARG A 195 2.15 4.12 6.25
CA ARG A 195 1.05 5.00 5.83
C ARG A 195 0.96 5.10 4.32
N THR A 196 2.10 5.26 3.64
CA THR A 196 2.17 5.30 2.17
C THR A 196 1.70 3.98 1.56
N LEU A 197 2.08 2.82 2.11
CA LEU A 197 1.55 1.55 1.61
C LEU A 197 0.03 1.44 1.82
N ALA A 198 -0.47 1.87 2.98
CA ALA A 198 -1.90 1.83 3.27
C ALA A 198 -2.69 2.69 2.30
N TRP A 199 -2.15 3.87 1.96
CA TRP A 199 -2.67 4.78 0.94
C TRP A 199 -2.82 4.10 -0.42
N PHE A 200 -1.78 3.37 -0.87
CA PHE A 200 -1.82 2.64 -2.15
C PHE A 200 -2.76 1.45 -2.11
N ILE A 201 -2.72 0.63 -1.06
CA ILE A 201 -3.60 -0.54 -0.92
C ILE A 201 -5.06 -0.10 -0.95
N ARG A 202 -5.42 0.96 -0.21
CA ARG A 202 -6.81 1.44 -0.12
C ARG A 202 -7.39 1.87 -1.46
N ARG A 203 -6.56 2.42 -2.36
CA ARG A 203 -6.94 2.91 -3.69
C ARG A 203 -7.01 1.80 -4.76
N ARG A 204 -6.85 0.53 -4.37
CA ARG A 204 -7.06 -0.62 -5.27
C ARG A 204 -8.46 -1.21 -5.04
N PRO A 205 -9.05 -1.87 -6.06
CA PRO A 205 -10.21 -2.72 -5.86
C PRO A 205 -9.96 -3.69 -4.69
N ARG A 206 -10.95 -3.86 -3.79
CA ARG A 206 -10.84 -4.67 -2.56
C ARG A 206 -9.75 -4.22 -1.56
N GLY A 207 -9.22 -3.01 -1.73
CA GLY A 207 -8.17 -2.43 -0.89
C GLY A 207 -8.52 -2.35 0.59
N LEU A 208 -9.81 -2.18 0.93
CA LEU A 208 -10.26 -2.15 2.31
C LEU A 208 -10.06 -3.50 3.02
N VAL A 209 -10.47 -4.59 2.36
CA VAL A 209 -10.36 -5.95 2.89
C VAL A 209 -8.89 -6.35 2.91
N ALA A 210 -8.17 -6.13 1.81
CA ALA A 210 -6.74 -6.43 1.70
C ALA A 210 -5.92 -5.67 2.77
N GLY A 211 -6.19 -4.38 2.97
CA GLY A 211 -5.56 -3.60 4.04
C GLY A 211 -5.92 -4.14 5.43
N SER A 212 -7.17 -4.53 5.66
CA SER A 212 -7.59 -5.11 6.94
C SER A 212 -6.84 -6.42 7.25
N ILE A 213 -6.61 -7.29 6.25
CA ILE A 213 -5.81 -8.51 6.35
C ILE A 213 -4.36 -8.15 6.65
N GLN A 214 -3.74 -7.36 5.78
CA GLN A 214 -2.32 -7.00 5.87
C GLN A 214 -1.97 -6.36 7.22
N TYR A 215 -2.85 -5.49 7.72
CA TYR A 215 -2.61 -4.76 8.96
C TYR A 215 -3.10 -5.50 10.22
N GLY A 216 -3.74 -6.66 10.10
CA GLY A 216 -4.16 -7.51 11.23
C GLY A 216 -5.44 -7.02 11.93
N HIS A 217 -6.37 -6.44 11.19
CA HIS A 217 -7.60 -5.82 11.68
C HIS A 217 -8.89 -6.44 11.10
N VAL A 218 -8.79 -7.52 10.32
CA VAL A 218 -9.96 -8.28 9.83
C VAL A 218 -10.82 -8.77 10.98
N HIS A 219 -10.18 -9.27 12.04
CA HIS A 219 -10.90 -9.82 13.19
C HIS A 219 -11.67 -8.74 13.96
N THR A 220 -11.21 -7.48 13.92
CA THR A 220 -11.91 -6.34 14.50
C THR A 220 -13.11 -5.95 13.64
N ARG A 221 -13.01 -5.96 12.30
CA ARG A 221 -14.14 -5.60 11.42
C ARG A 221 -15.19 -6.70 11.23
N MET A 222 -14.80 -7.98 11.30
CA MET A 222 -15.74 -9.10 11.16
C MET A 222 -16.43 -9.48 12.47
N ILE A 223 -15.81 -9.24 13.64
CA ILE A 223 -16.51 -9.39 14.94
C ILE A 223 -17.30 -8.13 15.30
N GLN A 224 -16.85 -6.95 14.88
CA GLN A 224 -17.55 -5.69 15.12
C GLN A 224 -18.38 -5.32 13.90
N GLY A 225 -19.51 -6.01 13.71
CA GLY A 225 -20.69 -5.27 13.27
C GLY A 225 -20.87 -4.09 14.23
N TYR A 226 -20.39 -2.91 13.82
CA TYR A 226 -20.67 -1.62 14.43
C TYR A 226 -20.37 -1.39 15.93
N ALA A 227 -19.56 -2.22 16.60
CA ALA A 227 -19.28 -2.06 18.04
C ALA A 227 -17.79 -1.99 18.40
N GLY A 228 -17.25 -0.77 18.47
CA GLY A 228 -16.29 -0.31 19.48
C GLY A 228 -14.92 -0.99 19.66
N ALA A 229 -13.84 -0.31 19.25
CA ALA A 229 -12.70 0.04 20.12
C ALA A 229 -11.84 1.11 19.43
N TYR A 230 -11.90 2.34 19.95
CA TYR A 230 -11.32 3.57 19.38
C TYR A 230 -9.79 3.73 19.60
N ASP A 231 -9.11 2.77 20.24
CA ASP A 231 -7.77 2.99 20.82
C ASP A 231 -6.57 2.73 19.87
N SER A 232 -6.80 2.63 18.57
CA SER A 232 -5.71 2.38 17.60
C SER A 232 -5.34 3.55 16.70
N GLY A 233 -6.13 4.64 16.63
CA GLY A 233 -5.87 5.83 15.78
C GLY A 233 -5.86 5.58 14.26
N PHE A 234 -5.74 4.33 13.82
CA PHE A 234 -5.73 3.90 12.43
C PHE A 234 -7.11 3.95 11.74
N PRO A 235 -8.26 3.67 12.43
CA PRO A 235 -9.59 3.90 11.86
C PRO A 235 -9.84 5.37 11.53
N ASP A 236 -9.16 6.27 12.24
CA ASP A 236 -9.22 7.70 12.00
C ASP A 236 -8.37 8.05 10.77
N GLU A 237 -7.10 7.65 10.73
CA GLU A 237 -6.23 7.87 9.57
C GLU A 237 -6.86 7.33 8.26
N LEU A 238 -7.51 6.16 8.30
CA LEU A 238 -8.18 5.61 7.12
C LEU A 238 -9.43 6.40 6.71
N ALA A 239 -10.20 6.94 7.67
CA ALA A 239 -11.35 7.78 7.36
C ALA A 239 -10.92 9.10 6.71
N PHE A 240 -9.80 9.67 7.16
CA PHE A 240 -9.23 10.86 6.52
C PHE A 240 -8.77 10.57 5.09
N GLU A 241 -8.10 9.44 4.86
CA GLU A 241 -7.68 9.03 3.51
C GLU A 241 -8.86 8.69 2.59
N GLU A 242 -9.90 8.05 3.11
CA GLU A 242 -11.14 7.80 2.37
C GLU A 242 -11.84 9.10 2.00
N PHE A 243 -11.86 10.07 2.91
CA PHE A 243 -12.37 11.40 2.63
C PHE A 243 -11.58 12.10 1.51
N LEU A 244 -10.25 12.10 1.57
CA LEU A 244 -9.42 12.68 0.52
C LEU A 244 -9.62 11.97 -0.83
N SER A 245 -9.65 10.63 -0.83
CA SER A 245 -9.90 9.86 -2.04
C SER A 245 -11.27 10.15 -2.65
N ARG A 246 -12.31 10.34 -1.82
CA ARG A 246 -13.63 10.74 -2.31
C ARG A 246 -13.60 12.17 -2.86
N LEU A 247 -12.90 13.11 -2.22
CA LEU A 247 -12.77 14.47 -2.76
C LEU A 247 -12.04 14.51 -4.11
N GLU A 248 -10.96 13.75 -4.27
CA GLU A 248 -10.24 13.62 -5.55
C GLU A 248 -11.18 13.10 -6.64
N GLN A 249 -11.94 12.02 -6.35
CA GLN A 249 -12.94 11.47 -7.27
C GLN A 249 -14.03 12.49 -7.61
N PHE A 250 -14.51 13.25 -6.63
CA PHE A 250 -15.50 14.31 -6.85
C PHE A 250 -14.97 15.40 -7.77
N ALA A 251 -13.71 15.80 -7.62
CA ALA A 251 -13.08 16.80 -8.48
C ALA A 251 -12.91 16.27 -9.93
N ASP A 252 -12.49 15.00 -10.07
CA ASP A 252 -12.40 14.34 -11.39
C ASP A 252 -13.77 14.27 -12.07
N ASP A 253 -14.81 13.93 -11.31
CA ASP A 253 -16.20 13.85 -11.76
C ASP A 253 -16.78 15.20 -12.16
N GLU A 254 -16.49 16.25 -11.39
CA GLU A 254 -16.87 17.62 -11.73
C GLU A 254 -16.20 18.05 -13.03
N HIS A 255 -14.90 17.83 -13.15
CA HIS A 255 -14.14 18.17 -14.35
C HIS A 255 -14.66 17.42 -15.59
N ALA A 256 -14.96 16.13 -15.44
CA ALA A 256 -15.53 15.32 -16.51
C ALA A 256 -16.91 15.85 -16.95
N LEU A 257 -17.81 16.14 -16.00
CA LEU A 257 -19.12 16.73 -16.31
C LEU A 257 -19.01 18.13 -16.95
N HIS A 258 -18.07 18.96 -16.50
CA HIS A 258 -17.84 20.28 -17.08
C HIS A 258 -17.29 20.20 -18.52
N THR A 259 -16.48 19.19 -18.81
CA THR A 259 -15.94 18.94 -20.16
C THR A 259 -16.89 18.19 -21.09
N GLY A 260 -18.11 17.88 -20.61
CA GLY A 260 -19.19 17.33 -21.42
C GLY A 260 -19.39 15.82 -21.31
N GLU A 261 -18.88 15.16 -20.25
CA GLU A 261 -19.09 13.73 -20.01
C GLU A 261 -20.59 13.38 -19.99
N HIS A 262 -20.96 12.39 -20.80
CA HIS A 262 -22.30 11.83 -20.80
C HIS A 262 -22.49 10.89 -19.61
N VAL A 263 -23.71 10.92 -19.04
CA VAL A 263 -24.08 10.06 -17.91
C VAL A 263 -25.49 9.52 -18.13
N SER A 264 -25.61 8.20 -18.11
CA SER A 264 -26.87 7.46 -18.25
C SER A 264 -27.18 6.61 -17.01
N GLY A 265 -28.34 5.94 -17.02
CA GLY A 265 -28.80 5.07 -15.94
C GLY A 265 -29.72 5.74 -14.92
N PRO A 266 -30.34 4.94 -14.03
CA PRO A 266 -31.41 5.38 -13.14
C PRO A 266 -31.00 6.49 -12.16
N ALA A 267 -29.72 6.56 -11.78
CA ALA A 267 -29.21 7.58 -10.86
C ALA A 267 -28.48 8.74 -11.56
N ALA A 268 -28.48 8.82 -12.89
CA ALA A 268 -27.73 9.83 -13.65
C ALA A 268 -28.06 11.27 -13.23
N GLN A 269 -29.35 11.59 -13.05
CA GLN A 269 -29.73 12.93 -12.63
C GLN A 269 -29.29 13.22 -11.19
N THR A 270 -29.40 12.24 -10.29
CA THR A 270 -28.94 12.38 -8.90
C THR A 270 -27.43 12.54 -8.83
N TYR A 271 -26.67 11.82 -9.66
CA TYR A 271 -25.23 11.98 -9.82
C TYR A 271 -24.88 13.44 -10.16
N ARG A 272 -25.43 13.98 -11.26
CA ARG A 272 -25.19 15.38 -11.68
C ARG A 272 -25.54 16.38 -10.57
N ASN A 273 -26.67 16.17 -9.89
CA ASN A 273 -27.09 17.04 -8.80
C ASN A 273 -26.13 16.99 -7.61
N ARG A 274 -25.64 15.81 -7.23
CA ARG A 274 -24.69 15.65 -6.12
C ARG A 274 -23.32 16.25 -6.43
N ILE A 275 -22.81 16.08 -7.65
CA ILE A 275 -21.54 16.69 -8.06
C ILE A 275 -21.64 18.22 -8.01
N ARG A 276 -22.70 18.81 -8.59
CA ARG A 276 -22.93 20.27 -8.53
C ARG A 276 -23.04 20.79 -7.10
N ALA A 277 -23.87 20.15 -6.27
CA ALA A 277 -24.05 20.54 -4.86
C ALA A 277 -22.80 20.29 -4.00
N GLY A 278 -21.94 19.34 -4.40
CA GLY A 278 -20.68 19.06 -3.74
C GLY A 278 -19.65 20.15 -3.99
N ASN A 279 -19.52 20.64 -5.22
CA ASN A 279 -18.58 21.70 -5.55
C ASN A 279 -18.79 22.96 -4.69
N ASP A 280 -20.04 23.45 -4.63
CA ASP A 280 -20.42 24.61 -3.82
C ASP A 280 -20.10 24.44 -2.32
N ARG A 281 -20.00 23.19 -1.85
CA ARG A 281 -19.94 22.84 -0.42
C ARG A 281 -18.58 22.33 0.03
N PHE A 282 -17.70 21.88 -0.87
CA PHE A 282 -16.40 21.29 -0.53
C PHE A 282 -15.23 22.06 -1.13
N ALA A 283 -15.44 22.91 -2.14
CA ALA A 283 -14.40 23.77 -2.66
C ALA A 283 -13.84 24.70 -1.57
N GLY A 284 -12.52 24.64 -1.33
CA GLY A 284 -11.83 25.49 -0.36
C GLY A 284 -11.94 25.07 1.12
N HIS A 285 -12.61 23.95 1.44
CA HIS A 285 -12.69 23.47 2.82
C HIS A 285 -11.35 22.87 3.30
N VAL A 286 -10.76 23.45 4.34
CA VAL A 286 -9.60 22.89 5.04
C VAL A 286 -10.09 21.94 6.14
N VAL A 287 -9.94 20.64 5.92
CA VAL A 287 -10.24 19.62 6.94
C VAL A 287 -9.01 19.39 7.79
N THR A 288 -9.06 19.83 9.05
CA THR A 288 -7.91 19.78 9.98
C THR A 288 -7.98 18.62 10.96
N THR A 289 -9.13 17.94 11.04
CA THR A 289 -9.35 16.84 11.99
C THR A 289 -10.07 15.66 11.36
N THR A 290 -9.83 14.47 11.90
CA THR A 290 -10.48 13.24 11.45
C THR A 290 -11.98 13.21 11.72
N ARG A 291 -12.42 13.86 12.80
CA ARG A 291 -13.84 13.95 13.14
C ARG A 291 -14.60 14.73 12.06
N GLN A 292 -14.05 15.85 11.62
CA GLN A 292 -14.59 16.62 10.49
C GLN A 292 -14.61 15.78 9.20
N ALA A 293 -13.56 14.99 8.94
CA ALA A 293 -13.55 14.08 7.80
C ALA A 293 -14.69 13.04 7.88
N ARG A 294 -14.96 12.45 9.05
CA ARG A 294 -16.09 11.54 9.25
C ARG A 294 -17.44 12.21 9.02
N ASP A 295 -17.64 13.39 9.58
CA ASP A 295 -18.91 14.14 9.45
C ASP A 295 -19.17 14.48 7.97
N LEU A 296 -18.11 14.79 7.21
CA LEU A 296 -18.20 15.00 5.77
C LEU A 296 -18.46 13.70 5.00
N LEU A 297 -17.81 12.60 5.38
CA LEU A 297 -18.07 11.29 4.77
C LEU A 297 -19.50 10.82 4.98
N ALA A 298 -20.14 11.15 6.10
CA ALA A 298 -21.55 10.86 6.36
C ALA A 298 -22.51 11.72 5.51
N ASN A 299 -22.02 12.75 4.82
CA ASN A 299 -22.85 13.62 4.00
C ASN A 299 -23.40 12.87 2.77
N PRO A 300 -24.74 12.80 2.58
CA PRO A 300 -25.35 12.13 1.44
C PRO A 300 -24.86 12.65 0.07
N SER A 301 -24.45 13.92 -0.01
CA SER A 301 -23.89 14.48 -1.24
C SER A 301 -22.56 13.86 -1.62
N LEU A 302 -21.77 13.34 -0.67
CA LEU A 302 -20.48 12.65 -0.89
C LEU A 302 -20.62 11.12 -1.00
N GLN A 303 -21.85 10.60 -1.01
CA GLN A 303 -22.12 9.16 -1.10
C GLN A 303 -22.15 8.70 -2.56
N ILE A 304 -21.06 8.95 -3.29
CA ILE A 304 -20.81 8.41 -4.63
C ILE A 304 -19.64 7.43 -4.51
N HIS A 305 -19.86 6.20 -4.96
CA HIS A 305 -18.90 5.10 -4.86
C HIS A 305 -18.57 4.58 -6.25
N HIS A 306 -17.32 4.71 -6.66
CA HIS A 306 -16.84 4.19 -7.94
C HIS A 306 -16.34 2.76 -7.80
N GLY A 307 -16.71 1.92 -8.76
CA GLY A 307 -16.24 0.54 -8.91
C GLY A 307 -15.68 0.29 -10.30
N GLU A 308 -15.31 -0.94 -10.60
CA GLU A 308 -14.90 -1.32 -11.95
C GLU A 308 -16.12 -1.27 -12.88
N ALA A 309 -16.11 -0.35 -13.84
CA ALA A 309 -17.18 -0.15 -14.83
C ALA A 309 -18.54 0.26 -14.25
N MET A 310 -18.58 0.88 -13.07
CA MET A 310 -19.82 1.34 -12.44
C MET A 310 -19.62 2.53 -11.50
N THR A 311 -20.63 3.38 -11.44
CA THR A 311 -20.73 4.47 -10.45
C THR A 311 -22.02 4.31 -9.62
N CYS A 312 -21.90 4.14 -8.31
CA CYS A 312 -23.02 4.01 -7.38
C CYS A 312 -23.29 5.33 -6.67
N VAL A 313 -24.39 5.98 -7.02
CA VAL A 313 -24.95 7.13 -6.32
C VAL A 313 -25.75 6.61 -5.13
N PHE A 314 -25.05 6.31 -4.04
CA PHE A 314 -25.57 5.49 -2.99
C PHE A 314 -26.74 6.15 -2.25
N ASP A 315 -27.80 5.37 -2.12
CA ASP A 315 -28.98 5.60 -1.30
C ASP A 315 -29.38 4.22 -0.73
N ALA A 316 -29.26 4.06 0.60
CA ALA A 316 -29.49 2.79 1.26
C ALA A 316 -30.90 2.23 0.99
N THR A 317 -31.91 3.09 0.80
CA THR A 317 -33.29 2.68 0.53
C THR A 317 -33.49 2.06 -0.86
N LYS A 318 -32.60 2.37 -1.81
CA LYS A 318 -32.65 1.95 -3.21
C LYS A 318 -31.60 0.90 -3.57
N ALA A 319 -30.70 0.59 -2.64
CA ALA A 319 -29.64 -0.39 -2.83
C ALA A 319 -30.23 -1.80 -3.00
N ALA A 320 -29.89 -2.45 -4.10
CA ALA A 320 -30.20 -3.86 -4.37
C ALA A 320 -29.08 -4.82 -3.92
N CYS A 321 -27.88 -4.29 -3.64
CA CYS A 321 -26.76 -5.03 -3.06
C CYS A 321 -26.91 -5.18 -1.55
N GLN A 322 -26.08 -6.04 -0.96
CA GLN A 322 -25.87 -6.03 0.48
C GLN A 322 -25.30 -4.69 0.97
N LEU A 323 -25.58 -4.37 2.23
CA LEU A 323 -25.07 -3.18 2.89
C LEU A 323 -24.00 -3.59 3.90
N GLN A 324 -22.90 -2.83 3.90
CA GLN A 324 -21.88 -2.93 4.93
C GLN A 324 -22.31 -2.01 6.08
N GLY A 325 -23.16 -2.55 6.95
CA GLY A 325 -23.69 -1.86 8.14
C GLY A 325 -25.20 -1.87 8.27
N HIS A 326 -25.70 -1.23 9.33
CA HIS A 326 -27.14 -1.09 9.55
C HIS A 326 -27.69 0.02 8.66
N ARG A 327 -28.93 -0.12 8.15
CA ARG A 327 -29.55 0.87 7.24
C ARG A 327 -29.63 2.28 7.84
N ASP A 328 -29.82 2.36 9.14
CA ASP A 328 -29.96 3.63 9.87
C ASP A 328 -28.61 4.24 10.28
N ASP A 329 -27.50 3.55 10.01
CA ASP A 329 -26.18 4.06 10.34
C ASP A 329 -25.73 5.15 9.34
N PRO A 330 -25.30 6.34 9.81
CA PRO A 330 -24.82 7.42 8.94
C PRO A 330 -23.59 7.06 8.09
N MET A 331 -22.84 6.02 8.46
CA MET A 331 -21.64 5.55 7.76
C MET A 331 -21.88 4.26 6.97
N VAL A 332 -23.14 3.85 6.78
CA VAL A 332 -23.49 2.69 5.98
C VAL A 332 -22.98 2.86 4.55
N THR A 333 -22.42 1.79 3.99
CA THR A 333 -21.87 1.79 2.62
C THR A 333 -22.43 0.63 1.80
N PRO A 334 -22.50 0.77 0.46
CA PRO A 334 -22.89 -0.34 -0.40
C PRO A 334 -21.77 -1.38 -0.44
N ASP A 335 -22.13 -2.65 -0.54
CA ASP A 335 -21.19 -3.66 -1.02
C ASP A 335 -21.07 -3.57 -2.55
N ILE A 336 -20.01 -2.89 -3.01
CA ILE A 336 -19.74 -2.70 -4.43
C ILE A 336 -19.43 -4.02 -5.16
N ASP A 337 -18.98 -5.05 -4.45
CA ASP A 337 -18.68 -6.36 -5.03
C ASP A 337 -19.98 -7.18 -5.27
N ASP A 338 -21.07 -6.85 -4.58
CA ASP A 338 -22.40 -7.43 -4.74
C ASP A 338 -23.33 -6.51 -5.56
N CYS A 339 -22.75 -5.70 -6.45
CA CYS A 339 -23.55 -4.78 -7.26
C CYS A 339 -24.47 -5.52 -8.23
N GLN A 340 -25.78 -5.24 -8.13
CA GLN A 340 -26.79 -5.86 -8.97
C GLN A 340 -27.07 -5.02 -10.24
N PRO A 341 -27.18 -5.62 -11.44
CA PRO A 341 -27.35 -4.88 -12.71
C PRO A 341 -28.56 -3.93 -12.74
N ASN A 342 -29.66 -4.29 -12.06
CA ASN A 342 -30.90 -3.52 -12.05
C ASN A 342 -31.00 -2.55 -10.86
N CYS A 343 -29.90 -2.30 -10.14
CA CYS A 343 -29.87 -1.43 -8.98
C CYS A 343 -30.20 0.03 -9.36
N ARG A 344 -31.13 0.66 -8.62
CA ARG A 344 -31.56 2.05 -8.87
C ARG A 344 -30.51 3.10 -8.54
N ASN A 345 -29.44 2.74 -7.82
CA ASN A 345 -28.32 3.62 -7.49
C ASN A 345 -27.27 3.75 -8.60
N LEU A 346 -27.44 3.03 -9.72
CA LEU A 346 -26.44 3.02 -10.79
C LEU A 346 -26.54 4.28 -11.66
N ALA A 347 -25.42 4.98 -11.77
CA ALA A 347 -25.11 5.90 -12.84
C ALA A 347 -24.00 5.28 -13.71
N ARG A 348 -24.01 5.57 -15.01
CA ARG A 348 -23.02 5.11 -15.98
C ARG A 348 -22.42 6.34 -16.64
N THR A 349 -21.15 6.60 -16.37
CA THR A 349 -20.38 7.66 -17.04
C THR A 349 -19.75 7.13 -18.32
N ASP A 350 -19.26 8.00 -19.21
CA ASP A 350 -18.46 7.57 -20.37
C ASP A 350 -17.26 6.72 -19.95
N ARG A 351 -16.59 7.09 -18.83
CA ARG A 351 -15.50 6.32 -18.23
C ARG A 351 -15.92 4.90 -17.86
N ASP A 352 -17.10 4.74 -17.26
CA ASP A 352 -17.68 3.43 -16.95
C ASP A 352 -17.91 2.64 -18.24
N ILE A 353 -18.48 3.27 -19.28
CA ILE A 353 -18.77 2.60 -20.56
C ILE A 353 -17.51 2.19 -21.31
N ILE A 354 -16.41 2.93 -21.21
CA ILE A 354 -15.11 2.50 -21.74
C ILE A 354 -14.68 1.18 -21.07
N ALA A 355 -14.83 1.07 -19.75
CA ALA A 355 -14.52 -0.17 -19.04
C ALA A 355 -15.47 -1.31 -19.40
N VAL A 356 -16.78 -1.03 -19.54
CA VAL A 356 -17.79 -1.99 -20.02
C VAL A 356 -17.42 -2.50 -21.42
N ARG A 357 -17.05 -1.61 -22.36
CA ARG A 357 -16.64 -1.98 -23.73
C ARG A 357 -15.41 -2.89 -23.73
N ARG A 358 -14.43 -2.64 -22.85
CA ARG A 358 -13.26 -3.55 -22.69
C ARG A 358 -13.67 -4.91 -22.15
N TYR A 359 -14.59 -4.95 -21.18
CA TYR A 359 -15.10 -6.21 -20.65
C TYR A 359 -15.89 -6.98 -21.71
N ARG A 360 -16.75 -6.30 -22.47
CA ARG A 360 -17.49 -6.82 -23.62
C ARG A 360 -16.58 -7.49 -24.63
N THR A 361 -15.46 -6.86 -25.01
CA THR A 361 -14.49 -7.46 -25.96
C THR A 361 -13.87 -8.74 -25.40
N ARG A 362 -13.43 -8.74 -24.13
CA ARG A 362 -12.88 -9.95 -23.49
C ARG A 362 -13.90 -11.09 -23.41
N LEU A 363 -15.14 -10.77 -23.05
CA LEU A 363 -16.22 -11.74 -22.96
C LEU A 363 -16.57 -12.30 -24.35
N ALA A 364 -16.63 -11.47 -25.38
CA ALA A 364 -16.87 -11.92 -26.75
C ALA A 364 -15.79 -12.88 -27.26
N ASP A 365 -14.53 -12.70 -26.87
CA ASP A 365 -13.47 -13.67 -27.18
C ASP A 365 -13.60 -14.97 -26.39
N THR A 366 -14.11 -14.90 -25.15
CA THR A 366 -14.35 -16.09 -24.30
C THR A 366 -15.51 -16.93 -24.86
N VAL A 367 -16.58 -16.28 -25.32
CA VAL A 367 -17.77 -16.94 -25.92
C VAL A 367 -17.44 -17.69 -27.21
N LYS A 368 -16.35 -17.35 -27.90
CA LYS A 368 -15.88 -18.09 -29.09
C LYS A 368 -15.30 -19.47 -28.73
N ASP A 369 -14.98 -19.73 -27.46
CA ASP A 369 -14.50 -21.03 -27.01
C ASP A 369 -15.61 -22.08 -27.06
N THR A 370 -15.59 -22.89 -28.11
CA THR A 370 -16.53 -23.99 -28.32
C THR A 370 -16.34 -25.16 -27.34
N ALA A 371 -15.25 -25.17 -26.55
CA ALA A 371 -15.02 -26.19 -25.53
C ALA A 371 -15.74 -25.89 -24.19
N ALA A 372 -16.37 -24.71 -24.05
CA ALA A 372 -17.10 -24.36 -22.83
C ALA A 372 -18.36 -25.24 -22.63
N PRO A 373 -18.64 -25.71 -21.39
CA PRO A 373 -19.88 -26.43 -21.10
C PRO A 373 -21.13 -25.60 -21.49
N PRO A 374 -22.21 -26.21 -22.00
CA PRO A 374 -23.38 -25.48 -22.54
C PRO A 374 -24.00 -24.45 -21.59
N ILE A 375 -24.08 -24.77 -20.29
CA ILE A 375 -24.64 -23.87 -19.27
C ILE A 375 -23.76 -22.63 -19.07
N ARG A 376 -22.44 -22.80 -19.10
CA ARG A 376 -21.49 -21.69 -18.98
C ARG A 376 -21.57 -20.80 -20.21
N HIS A 377 -21.55 -21.41 -21.39
CA HIS A 377 -21.65 -20.70 -22.67
C HIS A 377 -22.93 -19.88 -22.77
N GLN A 378 -24.07 -20.46 -22.39
CA GLN A 378 -25.36 -19.75 -22.37
C GLN A 378 -25.37 -18.55 -21.40
N ARG A 379 -24.75 -18.68 -20.23
CA ARG A 379 -24.62 -17.55 -19.27
C ARG A 379 -23.75 -16.43 -19.83
N GLU A 380 -22.63 -16.78 -20.46
CA GLU A 380 -21.72 -15.80 -21.07
C GLU A 380 -22.39 -15.07 -22.25
N LEU A 381 -23.22 -15.76 -23.04
CA LEU A 381 -24.04 -15.15 -24.08
C LEU A 381 -25.08 -14.17 -23.51
N GLN A 382 -25.83 -14.57 -22.49
CA GLN A 382 -26.81 -13.69 -21.83
C GLN A 382 -26.16 -12.45 -21.24
N GLU A 383 -24.97 -12.61 -20.65
CA GLU A 383 -24.20 -11.48 -20.11
C GLU A 383 -23.71 -10.56 -21.23
N LEU A 384 -23.28 -11.11 -22.37
CA LEU A 384 -22.89 -10.32 -23.54
C LEU A 384 -24.06 -9.50 -24.10
N GLU A 385 -25.23 -10.12 -24.26
CA GLU A 385 -26.47 -9.44 -24.69
C GLU A 385 -26.85 -8.31 -23.73
N ARG A 386 -26.76 -8.56 -22.42
CA ARG A 386 -27.03 -7.56 -21.38
C ARG A 386 -26.07 -6.37 -21.48
N ILE A 387 -24.78 -6.63 -21.70
CA ILE A 387 -23.76 -5.60 -21.85
C ILE A 387 -23.98 -4.79 -23.14
N ASP A 388 -24.30 -5.44 -24.25
CA ASP A 388 -24.58 -4.77 -25.53
C ASP A 388 -25.80 -3.85 -25.41
N ALA A 389 -26.86 -4.29 -24.73
CA ALA A 389 -28.02 -3.44 -24.42
C ALA A 389 -27.64 -2.23 -23.56
N LEU A 390 -26.77 -2.42 -22.55
CA LEU A 390 -26.30 -1.33 -21.68
C LEU A 390 -25.48 -0.29 -22.44
N ILE A 391 -24.56 -0.72 -23.31
CA ILE A 391 -23.75 0.19 -24.14
C ILE A 391 -24.68 1.00 -25.06
N LYS A 392 -25.63 0.31 -25.72
CA LYS A 392 -26.60 0.95 -26.60
C LYS A 392 -27.44 2.00 -25.88
N ASP A 393 -27.98 1.67 -24.70
CA ASP A 393 -28.78 2.61 -23.89
C ASP A 393 -27.98 3.87 -23.53
N HIS A 394 -26.69 3.74 -23.23
CA HIS A 394 -25.84 4.90 -22.97
C HIS A 394 -25.56 5.73 -24.23
N ASP A 395 -25.27 5.09 -25.36
CA ASP A 395 -24.96 5.78 -26.61
C ASP A 395 -26.19 6.50 -27.21
N GLU A 396 -27.41 5.96 -27.01
CA GLU A 396 -28.67 6.55 -27.54
C GLU A 396 -29.13 7.80 -26.78
N HIS A 397 -28.66 8.03 -25.56
CA HIS A 397 -29.04 9.17 -24.73
C HIS A 397 -27.99 10.30 -24.69
N CYS A 398 -26.93 10.19 -25.52
CA CYS A 398 -25.79 11.10 -25.55
C CYS A 398 -26.08 12.49 -26.13
#